data_AF-A0A4U5VQA0-F1
#
_entry.id   AF-A0A4U5VQA0-F1
#
_cell.length_a   1.000
_cell.length_b   1.000
_cell.length_c   1.000
_cell.angle_alpha   90.00
_cell.angle_beta   90.00
_cell.angle_gamma   90.00
#
_symmetry.space_group_name_H-M   'P 1'
#
loop_
_entity.id
_entity.type
_entity.pdbx_description
1 polymer ?
#
loop_
_entity_poly.entity_id
_entity_poly.type
_entity_poly.pdbx_seq_one_letter_code
_entity_poly.pdbx_strand_id
1 'polypeptide(L)'
;MRSLNYVQRVSLDFAGTLFPHAICLGDVDNDSLNELIVGDTSGKLLVYKNDDSKPWITRTCVGMVSNRNQNTVVCEFIICFSPSHKCVSLCQLTCVAVGDVCNKGKNFVVAVGAEGWFHLFDLTAATASKADSSSQHEFMSADEQKPLFTQHIPANTKVILISDIDGDGRCELVVGYTDRVVRAFRWEEPSDGSDLGSGQLVLLKKWLLEGQVDSLSVNPGPEGLPELMVSQPGCGYAILLCSWTQQDSSGSGEEAPATPGSEGPSRDVILHLTTGRIHNKNVSTHLIGSISKGSKEESSKCGLFALCTLDGTLKLMDSSEQLLWSVQVDHQLFALQKLDVTGDGREEVVACAWDGQTYIIDHNRTVVRFQFDENVNAFCAGQYTCKEGKNSPCLVYVSFNHKIYVYWKVKLERMESTNLLRVLEEKPEFKSRLKLLGVDTEDPAAVRSLVANVLYKDSQT
;
A
#
# COMPACT_ATOMS: atom_id res chain seq x y z
N MET A 1 -8.09 -24.30 -5.59
CA MET A 1 -8.38 -22.87 -5.45
C MET A 1 -9.87 -22.71 -5.21
N ARG A 2 -10.26 -22.09 -4.11
CA ARG A 2 -11.67 -21.85 -3.75
C ARG A 2 -12.11 -20.50 -4.32
N SER A 3 -13.31 -20.41 -4.88
CA SER A 3 -13.88 -19.12 -5.32
C SER A 3 -14.71 -18.51 -4.20
N LEU A 4 -14.67 -17.18 -4.07
CA LEU A 4 -15.48 -16.39 -3.16
C LEU A 4 -16.42 -15.48 -3.93
N ASN A 5 -17.43 -15.01 -3.22
CA ASN A 5 -18.27 -13.91 -3.65
C ASN A 5 -18.52 -12.98 -2.46
N TYR A 6 -18.02 -11.75 -2.54
CA TYR A 6 -18.31 -10.72 -1.56
C TYR A 6 -19.50 -9.89 -2.05
N VAL A 7 -20.53 -9.78 -1.21
CA VAL A 7 -21.77 -9.08 -1.57
C VAL A 7 -21.80 -7.64 -1.03
N GLN A 8 -21.16 -7.41 0.11
CA GLN A 8 -21.16 -6.12 0.78
C GLN A 8 -20.16 -5.16 0.13
N ARG A 9 -20.68 -4.17 -0.59
CA ARG A 9 -19.87 -3.12 -1.23
C ARG A 9 -20.52 -1.75 -1.14
N VAL A 10 -19.68 -0.72 -1.20
CA VAL A 10 -20.06 0.69 -1.40
C VAL A 10 -19.47 1.16 -2.74
N SER A 11 -20.21 2.02 -3.44
CA SER A 11 -19.76 2.67 -4.68
C SER A 11 -19.54 4.14 -4.39
N LEU A 12 -18.32 4.61 -4.63
CA LEU A 12 -17.92 6.01 -4.50
C LEU A 12 -17.82 6.64 -5.89
N ASP A 13 -18.23 7.90 -5.99
CA ASP A 13 -18.26 8.67 -7.22
C ASP A 13 -16.86 9.23 -7.52
N PHE A 14 -16.24 8.82 -8.63
CA PHE A 14 -14.89 9.26 -8.99
C PHE A 14 -14.80 9.62 -10.48
N ALA A 15 -14.95 10.90 -10.81
CA ALA A 15 -14.97 11.35 -12.21
C ALA A 15 -13.59 11.39 -12.91
N GLY A 16 -12.50 11.20 -12.17
CA GLY A 16 -11.13 11.31 -12.69
C GLY A 16 -10.58 10.03 -13.30
N THR A 17 -9.31 10.08 -13.67
CA THR A 17 -8.43 8.92 -13.84
C THR A 17 -7.26 9.05 -12.89
N LEU A 18 -6.62 7.95 -12.52
CA LEU A 18 -5.50 7.97 -11.58
C LEU A 18 -4.41 6.98 -11.98
N PHE A 19 -3.19 7.28 -11.57
CA PHE A 19 -2.06 6.36 -11.67
C PHE A 19 -2.13 5.29 -10.57
N PRO A 20 -1.62 4.06 -10.79
CA PRO A 20 -1.76 2.96 -9.83
C PRO A 20 -1.30 3.25 -8.38
N HIS A 21 -0.31 4.13 -8.18
CA HIS A 21 0.19 4.53 -6.86
C HIS A 21 -0.47 5.80 -6.29
N ALA A 22 -1.43 6.41 -6.99
CA ALA A 22 -2.18 7.58 -6.55
C ALA A 22 -3.43 7.20 -5.74
N ILE A 23 -3.37 6.09 -5.01
CA ILE A 23 -4.42 5.61 -4.10
C ILE A 23 -3.78 5.01 -2.86
N CYS A 24 -4.29 5.34 -1.68
CA CYS A 24 -3.89 4.70 -0.42
C CYS A 24 -4.99 4.77 0.64
N LEU A 25 -4.86 3.94 1.66
CA LEU A 25 -5.69 3.94 2.86
C LEU A 25 -4.85 4.43 4.04
N GLY A 26 -5.41 5.29 4.88
CA GLY A 26 -4.72 5.78 6.07
C GLY A 26 -5.56 6.77 6.85
N ASP A 27 -5.21 6.93 8.13
CA ASP A 27 -5.84 7.90 9.05
C ASP A 27 -5.34 9.31 8.73
N VAL A 28 -6.16 10.11 8.05
CA VAL A 28 -5.76 11.44 7.56
C VAL A 28 -6.03 12.56 8.55
N ASP A 29 -6.98 12.37 9.47
CA ASP A 29 -7.39 13.37 10.45
C ASP A 29 -7.01 13.01 11.89
N ASN A 30 -6.20 11.96 12.06
CA ASN A 30 -5.61 11.49 13.31
C ASN A 30 -6.67 11.03 14.34
N ASP A 31 -7.76 10.43 13.87
CA ASP A 31 -8.85 9.89 14.71
C ASP A 31 -8.76 8.36 14.93
N SER A 32 -7.68 7.74 14.45
CA SER A 32 -7.42 6.29 14.46
C SER A 32 -8.34 5.46 13.54
N LEU A 33 -9.15 6.11 12.70
CA LEU A 33 -9.96 5.49 11.65
C LEU A 33 -9.34 5.82 10.30
N ASN A 34 -9.30 4.84 9.40
CA ASN A 34 -8.66 5.02 8.11
C ASN A 34 -9.66 5.51 7.06
N GLU A 35 -9.26 6.56 6.33
CA GLU A 35 -9.90 7.07 5.13
C GLU A 35 -9.28 6.49 3.87
N LEU A 36 -9.94 6.78 2.74
CA LEU A 36 -9.45 6.48 1.40
C LEU A 36 -9.01 7.77 0.71
N ILE A 37 -7.78 7.79 0.23
CA ILE A 37 -7.14 8.94 -0.40
C ILE A 37 -6.89 8.58 -1.87
N VAL A 38 -7.29 9.47 -2.76
CA VAL A 38 -7.16 9.30 -4.21
C VAL A 38 -6.65 10.59 -4.84
N GLY A 39 -5.52 10.53 -5.54
CA GLY A 39 -5.02 11.59 -6.40
C GLY A 39 -5.41 11.33 -7.85
N ASP A 40 -6.02 12.31 -8.51
CA ASP A 40 -6.34 12.20 -9.93
C ASP A 40 -5.32 12.89 -10.85
N THR A 41 -5.39 12.57 -12.14
CA THR A 41 -4.54 13.17 -13.19
C THR A 41 -4.90 14.63 -13.48
N SER A 42 -5.99 15.16 -12.93
CA SER A 42 -6.35 16.59 -13.03
C SER A 42 -5.72 17.44 -11.92
N GLY A 43 -5.02 16.82 -10.97
CA GLY A 43 -4.39 17.49 -9.83
C GLY A 43 -5.31 17.65 -8.63
N LYS A 44 -6.41 16.89 -8.56
CA LYS A 44 -7.27 16.86 -7.38
C LYS A 44 -6.91 15.68 -6.49
N LEU A 45 -6.70 16.00 -5.22
CA LEU A 45 -6.60 15.05 -4.12
C LEU A 45 -7.98 14.95 -3.46
N LEU A 46 -8.55 13.75 -3.46
CA LEU A 46 -9.89 13.43 -2.98
C LEU A 46 -9.73 12.51 -1.76
N VAL A 47 -10.43 12.83 -0.67
CA VAL A 47 -10.47 12.01 0.54
C VAL A 47 -11.90 11.54 0.75
N TYR A 48 -12.12 10.24 0.88
CA TYR A 48 -13.41 9.62 1.17
C TYR A 48 -13.40 9.05 2.59
N LYS A 49 -14.45 9.35 3.35
CA LYS A 49 -14.64 8.93 4.74
C LYS A 49 -15.96 8.16 4.84
N ASN A 50 -15.98 7.06 5.60
CA ASN A 50 -17.16 6.23 5.86
C ASN A 50 -17.76 5.55 4.61
N ASP A 51 -19.06 5.73 4.35
CA ASP A 51 -19.80 5.17 3.22
C ASP A 51 -20.39 6.25 2.30
N ASP A 52 -19.96 7.50 2.48
CA ASP A 52 -20.38 8.63 1.68
C ASP A 52 -19.88 8.48 0.23
N SER A 53 -20.80 8.55 -0.75
CA SER A 53 -20.42 8.38 -2.16
C SER A 53 -19.53 9.51 -2.68
N LYS A 54 -19.57 10.68 -2.04
CA LYS A 54 -18.81 11.87 -2.43
C LYS A 54 -17.58 12.04 -1.54
N PRO A 55 -16.51 12.67 -2.07
CA PRO A 55 -15.33 12.98 -1.26
C PRO A 55 -15.72 13.89 -0.09
N TRP A 56 -15.22 13.56 1.09
CA TRP A 56 -15.32 14.37 2.30
C TRP A 56 -14.51 15.67 2.18
N ILE A 57 -13.34 15.59 1.56
CA ILE A 57 -12.42 16.70 1.31
C ILE A 57 -11.90 16.60 -0.13
N THR A 58 -11.86 17.74 -0.84
CA THR A 58 -11.15 17.86 -2.12
C THR A 58 -10.08 18.95 -1.99
N ARG A 59 -8.86 18.68 -2.45
CA ARG A 59 -7.77 19.66 -2.51
C ARG A 59 -7.20 19.71 -3.91
N THR A 60 -6.84 20.90 -4.36
CA THR A 60 -6.20 21.09 -5.67
C THR A 60 -4.70 21.26 -5.47
N CYS A 61 -3.92 20.35 -6.04
CA CYS A 61 -2.48 20.42 -6.11
C CYS A 61 -2.08 21.25 -7.33
N VAL A 62 -1.13 22.14 -7.11
CA VAL A 62 -0.74 23.17 -8.07
C VAL A 62 0.68 22.89 -8.54
N GLY A 63 0.89 22.98 -9.85
CA GLY A 63 2.20 22.87 -10.47
C GLY A 63 2.96 24.19 -10.50
N MET A 64 3.62 24.45 -11.62
CA MET A 64 4.44 25.65 -11.79
C MET A 64 3.58 26.92 -11.78
N VAL A 65 3.92 27.86 -10.89
CA VAL A 65 3.35 29.21 -10.87
C VAL A 65 4.34 30.15 -11.56
N SER A 66 4.05 30.55 -12.80
CA SER A 66 4.85 31.57 -13.49
C SER A 66 4.19 32.95 -13.40
N ASN A 67 4.95 33.94 -12.93
CA ASN A 67 4.56 35.35 -13.01
C ASN A 67 4.85 35.86 -14.42
N ARG A 68 3.85 36.47 -15.09
CA ARG A 68 3.99 37.08 -16.41
C ARG A 68 4.80 38.39 -16.39
N ASN A 69 6.06 38.35 -16.00
CA ASN A 69 7.00 39.43 -16.32
C ASN A 69 8.10 38.87 -17.25
N GLN A 70 7.93 39.13 -18.54
CA GLN A 70 8.93 39.02 -19.63
C GLN A 70 9.59 37.64 -19.85
N ASN A 71 8.80 36.66 -20.28
CA ASN A 71 9.06 35.82 -21.46
C ASN A 71 8.04 34.68 -21.46
N THR A 72 7.34 34.53 -22.57
CA THR A 72 6.29 33.54 -22.78
C THR A 72 6.86 32.13 -22.64
N VAL A 73 6.64 31.48 -21.49
CA VAL A 73 6.75 30.01 -21.39
C VAL A 73 5.37 29.47 -21.73
N VAL A 74 5.22 28.95 -22.95
CA VAL A 74 4.05 28.18 -23.35
C VAL A 74 4.21 26.80 -22.73
N CYS A 75 3.51 26.52 -21.63
CA CYS A 75 3.31 25.15 -21.16
C CYS A 75 2.04 24.62 -21.84
N GLU A 76 2.14 23.53 -22.60
CA GLU A 76 1.06 22.96 -23.43
C GLU A 76 -0.08 22.28 -22.64
N PHE A 77 -0.14 22.39 -21.31
CA PHE A 77 -1.17 21.71 -20.51
C PHE A 77 -1.87 22.69 -19.56
N ILE A 78 -3.14 22.96 -19.89
CA ILE A 78 -4.22 23.63 -19.12
C ILE A 78 -3.79 24.88 -18.33
N ILE A 79 -4.06 26.06 -18.89
CA ILE A 79 -3.91 27.36 -18.24
C ILE A 79 -5.22 27.71 -17.51
N CYS A 80 -5.21 27.76 -16.18
CA CYS A 80 -6.26 28.42 -15.42
C CYS A 80 -5.99 29.94 -15.36
N PHE A 81 -6.92 30.75 -15.84
CA PHE A 81 -6.86 32.21 -15.75
C PHE A 81 -7.46 32.68 -14.42
N SER A 82 -6.61 33.09 -13.48
CA SER A 82 -7.04 33.89 -12.32
C SER A 82 -7.09 35.38 -12.70
N PRO A 83 -8.00 36.21 -12.14
CA PRO A 83 -8.08 37.65 -12.40
C PRO A 83 -6.79 38.44 -12.10
N SER A 84 -5.79 37.80 -11.47
CA SER A 84 -4.55 38.42 -11.02
C SER A 84 -3.30 38.16 -11.90
N HIS A 85 -3.43 37.89 -13.20
CA HIS A 85 -2.30 37.67 -14.14
C HIS A 85 -1.33 36.52 -13.81
N LYS A 86 -1.72 35.56 -12.96
CA LYS A 86 -0.91 34.37 -12.64
C LYS A 86 -1.36 33.18 -13.48
N CYS A 87 -0.41 32.55 -14.19
CA CYS A 87 -0.63 31.29 -14.87
C CYS A 87 -0.28 30.16 -13.91
N VAL A 88 -1.24 29.27 -13.65
CA VAL A 88 -1.06 28.13 -12.76
C VAL A 88 -1.31 26.87 -13.58
N SER A 89 -0.29 26.02 -13.73
CA SER A 89 -0.48 24.69 -14.31
C SER A 89 -1.04 23.76 -13.24
N LEU A 90 -2.01 22.93 -13.60
CA LEU A 90 -2.43 21.82 -12.74
C LEU A 90 -1.36 20.73 -12.77
N CYS A 91 -1.21 20.03 -11.65
CA CYS A 91 -0.15 19.05 -11.42
C CYS A 91 -0.74 17.64 -11.46
N GLN A 92 -0.29 16.76 -12.36
CA GLN A 92 -0.85 15.41 -12.44
C GLN A 92 -0.34 14.57 -11.26
N LEU A 93 -1.23 14.10 -10.37
CA LEU A 93 -0.81 13.35 -9.18
C LEU A 93 -0.44 11.91 -9.53
N THR A 94 0.84 11.55 -9.39
CA THR A 94 1.33 10.21 -9.70
C THR A 94 1.27 9.27 -8.51
N CYS A 95 1.40 9.81 -7.30
CA CYS A 95 1.39 9.02 -6.08
C CYS A 95 0.95 9.84 -4.85
N VAL A 96 0.35 9.14 -3.90
CA VAL A 96 -0.16 9.70 -2.64
C VAL A 96 0.19 8.77 -1.47
N ALA A 97 0.44 9.33 -0.30
CA ALA A 97 0.76 8.58 0.91
C ALA A 97 0.23 9.30 2.14
N VAL A 98 0.03 8.53 3.21
CA VAL A 98 -0.35 9.03 4.53
C VAL A 98 0.65 8.48 5.53
N GLY A 99 1.16 9.34 6.40
CA GLY A 99 2.09 8.94 7.46
C GLY A 99 2.74 10.13 8.15
N ASP A 100 3.54 9.84 9.17
CA ASP A 100 4.25 10.84 9.99
C ASP A 100 5.55 11.33 9.32
N VAL A 101 5.42 11.92 8.13
CA VAL A 101 6.57 12.44 7.36
C VAL A 101 7.33 13.55 8.10
N CYS A 102 6.68 14.28 9.01
CA CYS A 102 7.30 15.36 9.78
C CYS A 102 7.87 14.90 11.13
N ASN A 103 7.75 13.63 11.50
CA ASN A 103 8.23 13.09 12.78
C ASN A 103 7.66 13.79 14.01
N LYS A 104 6.35 14.06 14.00
CA LYS A 104 5.61 14.76 15.07
C LYS A 104 4.61 13.86 15.82
N GLY A 105 4.62 12.56 15.54
CA GLY A 105 3.65 11.62 16.07
C GLY A 105 2.23 11.81 15.49
N LYS A 106 2.12 12.40 14.30
CA LYS A 106 0.83 12.60 13.62
C LYS A 106 0.95 12.39 12.11
N ASN A 107 -0.10 11.87 11.50
CA ASN A 107 -0.19 11.65 10.07
C ASN A 107 -0.44 12.93 9.31
N PHE A 108 0.24 13.03 8.16
CA PHE A 108 -0.01 14.03 7.13
C PHE A 108 -0.30 13.34 5.80
N VAL A 109 -1.01 14.04 4.93
CA VAL A 109 -1.24 13.56 3.56
C VAL A 109 -0.19 14.16 2.63
N VAL A 110 0.52 13.30 1.92
CA VAL A 110 1.51 13.65 0.91
C VAL A 110 0.94 13.37 -0.47
N ALA A 111 1.07 14.32 -1.38
CA ALA A 111 0.76 14.15 -2.79
C ALA A 111 1.91 14.67 -3.66
N VAL A 112 2.32 13.87 -4.64
CA VAL A 112 3.42 14.23 -5.55
C VAL A 112 2.97 14.23 -6.99
N GLY A 113 3.40 15.27 -7.70
CA GLY A 113 3.18 15.48 -9.12
C GLY A 113 4.13 14.76 -10.06
N ALA A 114 3.69 14.53 -11.29
CA ALA A 114 4.55 14.13 -12.39
C ALA A 114 5.67 15.15 -12.66
N GLU A 115 5.41 16.44 -12.43
CA GLU A 115 6.37 17.52 -12.59
C GLU A 115 7.35 17.65 -11.41
N GLY A 116 7.17 16.88 -10.33
CA GLY A 116 8.05 16.90 -9.15
C GLY A 116 7.60 17.85 -8.04
N TRP A 117 6.37 18.38 -8.09
CA TRP A 117 5.84 19.18 -6.97
C TRP A 117 5.35 18.28 -5.83
N PHE A 118 6.05 18.34 -4.70
CA PHE A 118 5.65 17.72 -3.44
C PHE A 118 4.69 18.65 -2.69
N HIS A 119 3.56 18.10 -2.25
CA HIS A 119 2.53 18.79 -1.49
C HIS A 119 2.27 18.06 -0.18
N LEU A 120 2.32 18.79 0.92
CA LEU A 120 2.01 18.30 2.27
C LEU A 120 0.71 18.93 2.75
N PHE A 121 -0.23 18.13 3.24
CA PHE A 121 -1.49 18.58 3.79
C PHE A 121 -1.67 18.10 5.23
N ASP A 122 -2.08 19.03 6.09
CA ASP A 122 -2.59 18.72 7.43
C ASP A 122 -4.11 18.86 7.40
N LEU A 123 -4.82 17.74 7.47
CA LEU A 123 -6.27 17.69 7.37
C LEU A 123 -6.96 17.70 8.75
N THR A 124 -6.22 17.73 9.85
CA THR A 124 -6.75 17.75 11.22
C THR A 124 -7.69 18.93 11.46
N ALA A 125 -7.39 20.09 10.85
CA ALA A 125 -8.20 21.31 11.00
C ALA A 125 -9.55 21.26 10.24
N ALA A 126 -9.66 20.44 9.19
CA ALA A 126 -10.90 20.31 8.42
C ALA A 126 -12.02 19.71 9.29
N THR A 127 -11.67 18.82 10.21
CA THR A 127 -12.59 18.20 11.18
C THR A 127 -13.11 19.21 12.21
N ALA A 128 -12.26 20.13 12.69
CA ALA A 128 -12.65 21.17 13.65
C ALA A 128 -13.68 22.16 13.07
N SER A 129 -13.56 22.52 11.79
CA SER A 129 -14.44 23.49 11.13
C SER A 129 -15.90 23.01 10.91
N LYS A 130 -16.13 21.69 10.86
CA LYS A 130 -17.47 21.11 10.69
C LYS A 130 -18.20 20.82 12.02
N ALA A 131 -17.49 20.77 13.16
CA ALA A 131 -18.13 20.53 14.46
C ALA A 131 -18.99 21.72 14.94
N ASP A 132 -18.69 22.95 14.49
CA ASP A 132 -19.36 24.18 14.93
C ASP A 132 -20.51 24.64 14.01
N SER A 133 -20.79 23.98 12.89
CA SER A 133 -21.78 24.44 11.89
C SER A 133 -23.03 23.55 11.81
N SER A 134 -23.86 23.60 12.85
CA SER A 134 -25.23 23.02 12.87
C SER A 134 -26.33 24.05 12.54
N SER A 135 -26.07 25.01 11.64
CA SER A 135 -27.14 25.91 11.14
C SER A 135 -26.99 26.28 9.66
N GLN A 136 -28.13 26.57 9.05
CA GLN A 136 -28.48 26.44 7.63
C GLN A 136 -27.73 27.37 6.66
N HIS A 137 -27.44 26.82 5.46
CA HIS A 137 -27.29 27.45 4.13
C HIS A 137 -26.72 28.88 4.01
N GLU A 138 -25.51 29.00 3.44
CA GLU A 138 -25.29 29.70 2.16
C GLU A 138 -23.92 29.36 1.55
N PHE A 139 -23.87 29.42 0.22
CA PHE A 139 -22.83 28.94 -0.67
C PHE A 139 -21.61 29.88 -0.65
N MET A 140 -20.64 29.68 0.25
CA MET A 140 -19.31 30.30 0.17
C MET A 140 -18.20 29.32 0.55
N SER A 141 -17.13 29.34 -0.23
CA SER A 141 -16.01 28.40 -0.35
C SER A 141 -15.26 28.11 0.96
N ALA A 142 -15.56 26.98 1.59
CA ALA A 142 -14.75 26.41 2.68
C ALA A 142 -13.62 25.48 2.17
N ASP A 143 -13.40 25.38 0.86
CA ASP A 143 -12.76 24.21 0.23
C ASP A 143 -11.42 24.46 -0.49
N GLU A 144 -10.76 25.61 -0.29
CA GLU A 144 -9.42 25.89 -0.87
C GLU A 144 -8.38 26.19 0.22
N GLN A 145 -8.21 25.26 1.18
CA GLN A 145 -7.03 25.32 2.03
C GLN A 145 -5.81 24.94 1.20
N LYS A 146 -4.84 25.85 1.12
CA LYS A 146 -3.56 25.60 0.46
C LYS A 146 -2.80 24.49 1.19
N PRO A 147 -1.94 23.73 0.49
CA PRO A 147 -1.01 22.80 1.15
C PRO A 147 -0.25 23.51 2.28
N LEU A 148 -0.02 22.78 3.37
CA LEU A 148 0.79 23.24 4.51
C LEU A 148 2.19 23.59 4.05
N PHE A 149 2.74 22.76 3.17
CA PHE A 149 4.07 22.93 2.62
C PHE A 149 4.15 22.41 1.18
N THR A 150 4.98 23.07 0.37
CA THR A 150 5.27 22.66 -1.00
C THR A 150 6.75 22.78 -1.29
N GLN A 151 7.34 21.74 -1.88
CA GLN A 151 8.72 21.74 -2.31
C GLN A 151 8.83 21.11 -3.69
N HIS A 152 9.74 21.62 -4.51
CA HIS A 152 10.04 21.00 -5.78
C HIS A 152 11.10 19.91 -5.56
N ILE A 153 10.72 18.66 -5.78
CA ILE A 153 11.61 17.51 -5.90
C ILE A 153 11.80 17.18 -7.39
N PRO A 154 12.73 16.30 -7.75
CA PRO A 154 12.90 15.91 -9.15
C PRO A 154 11.62 15.34 -9.77
N ALA A 155 11.42 15.56 -11.06
CA ALA A 155 10.23 15.12 -11.79
C ALA A 155 10.19 13.60 -12.02
N ASN A 156 9.07 13.11 -12.57
CA ASN A 156 8.82 11.70 -12.90
C ASN A 156 8.81 10.77 -11.68
N THR A 157 8.27 11.25 -10.55
CA THR A 157 7.99 10.40 -9.40
C THR A 157 6.94 9.36 -9.76
N LYS A 158 7.22 8.09 -9.44
CA LYS A 158 6.35 6.95 -9.71
C LYS A 158 5.71 6.37 -8.45
N VAL A 159 6.48 6.26 -7.37
CA VAL A 159 6.05 5.62 -6.12
C VAL A 159 6.69 6.33 -4.92
N ILE A 160 5.99 6.36 -3.80
CA ILE A 160 6.49 6.92 -2.54
C ILE A 160 6.25 5.93 -1.39
N LEU A 161 7.12 6.00 -0.39
CA LEU A 161 7.04 5.24 0.85
C LEU A 161 7.41 6.18 2.00
N ILE A 162 6.61 6.18 3.07
CA ILE A 162 6.93 6.86 4.33
C ILE A 162 7.16 5.77 5.36
N SER A 163 8.39 5.63 5.83
CA SER A 163 8.77 4.61 6.81
C SER A 163 10.11 4.96 7.42
N ASP A 164 10.36 4.48 8.63
CA ASP A 164 11.71 4.37 9.16
C ASP A 164 12.49 3.34 8.33
N ILE A 165 13.51 3.79 7.61
CA ILE A 165 14.34 2.94 6.75
C ILE A 165 15.73 2.66 7.33
N ASP A 166 16.11 3.35 8.41
CA ASP A 166 17.46 3.26 8.98
C ASP A 166 17.48 2.84 10.46
N GLY A 167 16.31 2.67 11.06
CA GLY A 167 16.09 2.17 12.42
C GLY A 167 16.27 3.23 13.49
N ASP A 168 16.32 4.53 13.14
CA ASP A 168 16.51 5.61 14.11
C ASP A 168 15.21 6.06 14.80
N GLY A 169 14.08 5.44 14.45
CA GLY A 169 12.75 5.74 14.99
C GLY A 169 12.07 6.95 14.34
N ARG A 170 12.69 7.58 13.34
CA ARG A 170 12.09 8.62 12.50
C ARG A 170 11.72 8.05 11.14
N CYS A 171 10.67 8.59 10.55
CA CYS A 171 10.24 8.26 9.21
C CYS A 171 10.98 9.09 8.17
N GLU A 172 11.41 8.40 7.10
CA GLU A 172 11.94 8.99 5.88
C GLU A 172 10.87 8.96 4.79
N LEU A 173 10.94 9.94 3.88
CA LEU A 173 10.23 9.93 2.63
C LEU A 173 11.13 9.33 1.55
N VAL A 174 10.82 8.11 1.11
CA VAL A 174 11.51 7.46 0.00
C VAL A 174 10.70 7.62 -1.27
N VAL A 175 11.37 8.06 -2.34
CA VAL A 175 10.76 8.39 -3.63
C VAL A 175 11.43 7.55 -4.73
N GLY A 176 10.64 6.73 -5.41
CA GLY A 176 11.05 5.98 -6.59
C GLY A 176 10.64 6.69 -7.87
N TYR A 177 11.56 6.78 -8.83
CA TYR A 177 11.39 7.49 -10.08
C TYR A 177 11.32 6.53 -11.27
N THR A 178 10.80 6.99 -12.42
CA THR A 178 10.76 6.20 -13.66
C THR A 178 12.12 6.00 -14.33
N ASP A 179 13.15 6.72 -13.88
CA ASP A 179 14.51 6.71 -14.44
C ASP A 179 15.47 5.78 -13.69
N ARG A 180 14.93 4.80 -12.95
CA ARG A 180 15.69 3.81 -12.15
C ARG A 180 16.43 4.41 -10.95
N VAL A 181 16.03 5.62 -10.54
CA VAL A 181 16.57 6.27 -9.34
C VAL A 181 15.62 6.05 -8.17
N VAL A 182 16.20 5.89 -6.98
CA VAL A 182 15.50 6.04 -5.70
C VAL A 182 16.19 7.13 -4.89
N ARG A 183 15.43 7.96 -4.20
CA ARG A 183 15.96 8.96 -3.26
C ARG A 183 15.27 8.85 -1.92
N ALA A 184 16.03 8.99 -0.83
CA ALA A 184 15.50 9.12 0.52
C ALA A 184 15.65 10.56 0.98
N PHE A 185 14.59 11.10 1.58
CA PHE A 185 14.56 12.42 2.18
C PHE A 185 14.14 12.32 3.64
N ARG A 186 14.66 13.21 4.48
CA ARG A 186 14.22 13.40 5.86
C ARG A 186 13.67 14.79 6.03
N TRP A 187 12.57 14.91 6.78
CA TRP A 187 12.02 16.20 7.15
C TRP A 187 12.86 16.82 8.26
N GLU A 188 13.33 18.05 8.04
CA GLU A 188 14.05 18.82 9.06
C GLU A 188 13.37 20.17 9.26
N GLU A 189 13.26 20.59 10.52
CA GLU A 189 12.74 21.91 10.88
C GLU A 189 13.90 22.88 11.13
N PRO A 190 13.81 24.14 10.67
CA PRO A 190 14.80 25.15 10.98
C PRO A 190 14.89 25.35 12.50
N SER A 191 16.10 25.54 13.01
CA SER A 191 16.36 25.78 14.44
C SER A 191 15.68 27.04 15.01
N ASP A 192 15.24 27.95 14.15
CA ASP A 192 14.55 29.19 14.53
C ASP A 192 13.03 28.98 14.51
N GLY A 193 12.51 28.35 15.58
CA GLY A 193 11.13 27.87 15.74
C GLY A 193 10.02 28.94 15.82
N SER A 194 9.93 29.84 14.84
CA SER A 194 8.90 30.89 14.82
C SER A 194 7.70 30.59 13.92
N ASP A 195 7.77 29.61 13.00
CA ASP A 195 6.66 29.26 12.11
C ASP A 195 6.37 27.75 12.09
N LEU A 196 5.12 27.37 12.37
CA LEU A 196 4.63 25.98 12.43
C LEU A 196 4.68 25.20 11.08
N GLY A 197 5.27 25.79 10.04
CA GLY A 197 5.31 25.27 8.66
C GLY A 197 6.63 25.50 7.92
N SER A 198 7.73 25.79 8.62
CA SER A 198 9.01 26.15 8.00
C SER A 198 9.97 24.98 7.73
N GLY A 199 9.53 23.73 7.87
CA GLY A 199 10.37 22.57 7.57
C GLY A 199 10.73 22.40 6.10
N GLN A 200 11.72 21.55 5.81
CA GLN A 200 12.14 21.21 4.46
C GLN A 200 12.50 19.73 4.35
N LEU A 201 12.32 19.16 3.16
CA LEU A 201 12.84 17.84 2.83
C LEU A 201 14.32 17.94 2.46
N VAL A 202 15.17 17.35 3.28
CA VAL A 202 16.61 17.25 3.05
C VAL A 202 16.92 15.90 2.41
N LEU A 203 17.65 15.91 1.30
CA LEU A 203 18.07 14.69 0.61
C LEU A 203 19.13 13.96 1.46
N LEU A 204 18.82 12.73 1.88
CA LEU A 204 19.77 11.87 2.57
C LEU A 204 20.65 11.12 1.57
N LYS A 205 20.03 10.45 0.59
CA LYS A 205 20.77 9.60 -0.38
C LYS A 205 20.04 9.43 -1.69
N LYS A 206 20.81 9.13 -2.72
CA LYS A 206 20.38 8.74 -4.07
C LYS A 206 20.99 7.38 -4.41
N TRP A 207 20.15 6.42 -4.81
CA TRP A 207 20.59 5.14 -5.39
C TRP A 207 20.21 5.10 -6.86
N LEU A 208 21.08 4.47 -7.67
CA LEU A 208 20.83 4.19 -9.08
C LEU A 208 20.75 2.67 -9.25
N LEU A 209 19.66 2.19 -9.86
CA LEU A 209 19.39 0.78 -10.07
C LEU A 209 19.61 0.36 -11.53
N GLU A 210 19.84 -0.94 -11.72
CA GLU A 210 20.00 -1.53 -13.05
C GLU A 210 18.66 -1.55 -13.82
N GLY A 211 17.58 -1.90 -13.12
CA GLY A 211 16.24 -2.08 -13.66
C GLY A 211 15.23 -1.04 -13.17
N GLN A 212 14.06 -1.05 -13.81
CA GLN A 212 12.93 -0.19 -13.49
C GLN A 212 12.42 -0.43 -12.07
N VAL A 213 12.11 0.66 -11.37
CA VAL A 213 11.49 0.64 -10.04
C VAL A 213 9.99 0.58 -10.21
N ASP A 214 9.33 -0.36 -9.55
CA ASP A 214 7.86 -0.48 -9.56
C ASP A 214 7.28 -0.19 -8.19
N SER A 215 7.88 -0.77 -7.14
CA SER A 215 7.38 -0.68 -5.77
C SER A 215 8.54 -0.57 -4.78
N LEU A 216 8.23 0.04 -3.62
CA LEU A 216 9.13 0.22 -2.50
C LEU A 216 8.49 -0.39 -1.26
N SER A 217 9.29 -1.02 -0.41
CA SER A 217 8.82 -1.50 0.89
C SER A 217 9.97 -1.53 1.88
N VAL A 218 9.67 -1.43 3.16
CA VAL A 218 10.58 -1.84 4.24
C VAL A 218 10.20 -3.24 4.69
N ASN A 219 11.21 -4.04 5.01
CA ASN A 219 11.05 -5.35 5.60
C ASN A 219 12.09 -5.54 6.73
N PRO A 220 11.73 -6.11 7.88
CA PRO A 220 12.72 -6.47 8.90
C PRO A 220 13.68 -7.51 8.37
N GLY A 221 14.97 -7.19 8.27
CA GLY A 221 16.02 -8.10 7.87
C GLY A 221 16.25 -9.25 8.87
N PRO A 222 17.24 -10.12 8.62
CA PRO A 222 17.53 -11.27 9.50
C PRO A 222 17.83 -10.89 10.96
N GLU A 223 18.38 -9.70 11.19
CA GLU A 223 18.69 -9.17 12.51
C GLU A 223 17.52 -8.43 13.17
N GLY A 224 16.42 -8.22 12.43
CA GLY A 224 15.25 -7.43 12.84
C GLY A 224 15.37 -5.93 12.59
N LEU A 225 16.46 -5.48 11.97
CA LEU A 225 16.62 -4.09 11.53
C LEU A 225 15.85 -3.85 10.23
N PRO A 226 15.34 -2.63 9.98
CA PRO A 226 14.64 -2.32 8.75
C PRO A 226 15.58 -2.38 7.54
N GLU A 227 15.16 -3.07 6.48
CA GLU A 227 15.83 -3.08 5.19
C GLU A 227 14.92 -2.46 4.13
N LEU A 228 15.43 -1.42 3.45
CA LEU A 228 14.74 -0.80 2.32
C LEU A 228 14.87 -1.70 1.08
N MET A 229 13.74 -2.24 0.65
CA MET A 229 13.62 -3.11 -0.52
C MET A 229 12.98 -2.36 -1.68
N VAL A 230 13.48 -2.64 -2.89
CA VAL A 230 12.93 -2.11 -4.13
C VAL A 230 12.77 -3.21 -5.15
N SER A 231 11.61 -3.25 -5.82
CA SER A 231 11.36 -4.25 -6.85
C SER A 231 12.24 -4.04 -8.08
N GLN A 232 12.67 -5.14 -8.70
CA GLN A 232 13.43 -5.15 -9.95
C GLN A 232 12.78 -6.09 -10.96
N PRO A 233 12.89 -5.82 -12.27
CA PRO A 233 12.29 -6.68 -13.30
C PRO A 233 12.75 -8.15 -13.21
N GLY A 234 11.90 -9.06 -13.67
CA GLY A 234 12.19 -10.49 -13.72
C GLY A 234 12.04 -11.22 -12.37
N CYS A 235 11.11 -10.78 -11.51
CA CYS A 235 10.92 -11.30 -10.15
C CYS A 235 12.16 -11.08 -9.26
N GLY A 236 12.89 -10.00 -9.50
CA GLY A 236 14.04 -9.60 -8.70
C GLY A 236 13.67 -8.50 -7.70
N TYR A 237 14.59 -8.24 -6.78
CA TYR A 237 14.54 -7.07 -5.91
C TYR A 237 15.96 -6.64 -5.55
N ALA A 238 16.12 -5.41 -5.09
CA ALA A 238 17.37 -4.95 -4.51
C ALA A 238 17.15 -4.45 -3.09
N ILE A 239 18.16 -4.62 -2.25
CA ILE A 239 18.24 -4.01 -0.91
C ILE A 239 19.12 -2.77 -1.04
N LEU A 240 18.60 -1.63 -0.56
CA LEU A 240 19.27 -0.34 -0.61
C LEU A 240 19.88 -0.02 0.75
N LEU A 241 21.20 0.09 0.81
CA LEU A 241 21.91 0.33 2.07
C LEU A 241 21.93 1.82 2.44
N CYS A 242 21.53 2.09 3.68
CA CYS A 242 21.53 3.41 4.32
C CYS A 242 22.93 3.78 4.84
N SER A 243 23.93 3.91 3.96
CA SER A 243 25.34 4.10 4.35
C SER A 243 25.63 5.34 5.23
N TRP A 244 24.71 6.31 5.32
CA TRP A 244 24.88 7.48 6.18
C TRP A 244 24.90 7.11 7.67
N THR A 245 24.29 6.00 8.06
CA THR A 245 24.35 5.50 9.44
C THR A 245 25.71 4.89 9.79
N GLN A 246 26.50 4.48 8.80
CA GLN A 246 27.81 3.85 9.03
C GLN A 246 28.91 4.89 9.32
N GLN A 247 28.74 6.15 8.91
CA GLN A 247 29.75 7.20 9.10
C GLN A 247 30.00 7.57 10.57
N ASP A 248 29.07 7.29 11.48
CA ASP A 248 29.24 7.53 12.92
C ASP A 248 29.98 6.40 13.65
N SER A 249 30.33 5.30 12.97
CA SER A 249 30.91 4.09 13.60
C SER A 249 32.32 3.72 13.16
N SER A 250 32.94 4.45 12.22
CA SER A 250 34.32 4.20 11.77
C SER A 250 35.24 5.40 12.01
N GLY A 251 35.51 5.68 13.29
CA GLY A 251 36.67 6.48 13.70
C GLY A 251 37.94 5.63 13.70
N SER A 252 38.56 5.38 12.54
CA SER A 252 40.01 5.13 12.40
C SER A 252 40.45 4.83 10.96
N GLY A 253 41.32 5.68 10.41
CA GLY A 253 42.49 5.25 9.62
C GLY A 253 42.40 5.20 8.09
N GLU A 254 43.11 6.13 7.45
CA GLU A 254 43.72 6.08 6.11
C GLU A 254 42.84 6.40 4.89
N GLU A 255 42.80 7.69 4.53
CA GLU A 255 42.49 8.17 3.18
C GLU A 255 43.63 7.79 2.21
N ALA A 256 43.32 6.96 1.21
CA ALA A 256 44.11 6.87 -0.01
C ALA A 256 43.40 7.64 -1.14
N PRO A 257 44.12 8.31 -2.07
CA PRO A 257 43.52 9.23 -3.02
C PRO A 257 42.70 8.50 -4.08
N ALA A 258 41.53 9.05 -4.41
CA ALA A 258 40.65 8.53 -5.45
C ALA A 258 41.29 8.61 -6.85
N THR A 259 41.35 7.47 -7.55
CA THR A 259 41.59 7.39 -8.99
C THR A 259 40.27 7.67 -9.74
N PRO A 260 40.24 8.61 -10.71
CA PRO A 260 39.03 8.88 -11.48
C PRO A 260 38.89 7.82 -12.59
N GLY A 261 37.80 7.04 -12.58
CA GLY A 261 37.44 6.19 -13.72
C GLY A 261 37.08 4.73 -13.45
N SER A 262 36.51 4.38 -12.30
CA SER A 262 35.93 3.05 -12.07
C SER A 262 34.50 3.17 -11.52
N GLU A 263 33.51 3.27 -12.41
CA GLU A 263 32.11 3.00 -12.07
C GLU A 263 31.95 1.48 -11.91
N GLY A 264 32.36 0.96 -10.75
CA GLY A 264 31.92 -0.35 -10.28
C GLY A 264 30.46 -0.30 -9.82
N PRO A 265 29.78 -1.46 -9.64
CA PRO A 265 28.44 -1.49 -9.06
C PRO A 265 28.47 -0.74 -7.73
N SER A 266 27.52 0.18 -7.55
CA SER A 266 27.43 1.00 -6.35
C SER A 266 27.36 0.06 -5.14
N ARG A 267 28.34 0.12 -4.22
CA ARG A 267 28.43 -0.75 -3.03
C ARG A 267 27.19 -0.70 -2.12
N ASP A 268 26.30 0.24 -2.40
CA ASP A 268 25.09 0.55 -1.65
C ASP A 268 23.82 -0.16 -2.15
N VAL A 269 23.92 -0.93 -3.24
CA VAL A 269 22.79 -1.65 -3.84
C VAL A 269 23.13 -3.12 -3.93
N ILE A 270 22.38 -3.96 -3.19
CA ILE A 270 22.54 -5.41 -3.22
C ILE A 270 21.40 -6.02 -4.04
N LEU A 271 21.69 -6.49 -5.25
CA LEU A 271 20.71 -7.10 -6.14
C LEU A 271 20.50 -8.58 -5.79
N HIS A 272 19.24 -8.96 -5.64
CA HIS A 272 18.81 -10.33 -5.39
C HIS A 272 17.92 -10.82 -6.54
N LEU A 273 18.34 -11.93 -7.13
CA LEU A 273 17.55 -12.63 -8.14
C LEU A 273 16.92 -13.86 -7.49
N THR A 274 15.60 -13.91 -7.46
CA THR A 274 14.93 -15.05 -6.85
C THR A 274 15.18 -16.32 -7.65
N THR A 275 15.52 -17.41 -6.95
CA THR A 275 15.66 -18.73 -7.56
C THR A 275 14.30 -19.25 -8.04
N GLY A 276 14.28 -20.00 -9.14
CA GLY A 276 13.05 -20.53 -9.75
C GLY A 276 13.11 -20.64 -11.27
N ARG A 277 11.95 -20.82 -11.92
CA ARG A 277 11.83 -20.85 -13.39
C ARG A 277 12.51 -19.63 -14.03
N ILE A 278 12.98 -19.81 -15.27
CA ILE A 278 13.49 -18.73 -16.11
C ILE A 278 12.36 -17.71 -16.29
N HIS A 279 12.45 -16.62 -15.55
CA HIS A 279 11.58 -15.49 -15.73
C HIS A 279 12.02 -14.70 -16.95
N ASN A 280 11.05 -14.13 -17.65
CA ASN A 280 11.41 -13.12 -18.62
C ASN A 280 11.96 -11.91 -17.85
N LYS A 281 13.26 -11.66 -18.03
CA LYS A 281 14.04 -10.68 -17.25
C LYS A 281 13.50 -9.25 -17.32
N ASN A 282 12.63 -8.97 -18.28
CA ASN A 282 12.06 -7.64 -18.51
C ASN A 282 10.64 -7.48 -17.96
N VAL A 283 10.06 -8.51 -17.34
CA VAL A 283 8.69 -8.46 -16.80
C VAL A 283 8.69 -7.64 -15.52
N SER A 284 7.73 -6.71 -15.38
CA SER A 284 7.61 -5.89 -14.17
C SER A 284 7.28 -6.74 -12.94
N THR A 285 7.70 -6.24 -11.79
CA THR A 285 7.60 -6.96 -10.51
C THR A 285 7.15 -5.99 -9.44
N HIS A 286 6.10 -6.34 -8.72
CA HIS A 286 5.70 -5.68 -7.48
C HIS A 286 6.21 -6.47 -6.28
N LEU A 287 6.56 -5.74 -5.23
CA LEU A 287 7.08 -6.25 -3.97
C LEU A 287 6.27 -5.64 -2.82
N ILE A 288 5.97 -6.45 -1.81
CA ILE A 288 5.46 -5.96 -0.53
C ILE A 288 6.13 -6.70 0.61
N GLY A 289 6.61 -5.95 1.61
CA GLY A 289 7.33 -6.48 2.77
C GLY A 289 6.54 -6.35 4.08
N SER A 290 7.19 -6.77 5.16
CA SER A 290 6.64 -6.72 6.52
C SER A 290 5.30 -7.48 6.66
N ILE A 291 5.12 -8.59 5.95
CA ILE A 291 3.89 -9.40 6.04
C ILE A 291 3.86 -10.08 7.42
N SER A 292 2.79 -9.83 8.19
CA SER A 292 2.66 -10.33 9.55
C SER A 292 2.57 -11.86 9.63
N LYS A 293 3.35 -12.45 10.55
CA LYS A 293 3.28 -13.87 10.96
C LYS A 293 2.29 -14.11 12.13
N GLY A 294 1.63 -13.06 12.60
CA GLY A 294 0.70 -13.12 13.74
C GLY A 294 1.42 -13.25 15.09
N SER A 295 0.67 -12.96 16.17
CA SER A 295 1.22 -12.78 17.53
C SER A 295 1.83 -14.05 18.17
N LYS A 296 1.61 -15.24 17.57
CA LYS A 296 2.15 -16.51 18.08
C LYS A 296 3.56 -16.82 17.56
N GLU A 297 4.02 -16.14 16.52
CA GLU A 297 5.32 -16.36 15.88
C GLU A 297 6.26 -15.13 15.97
N GLU A 298 5.92 -14.14 16.81
CA GLU A 298 6.70 -12.92 17.10
C GLU A 298 8.11 -13.18 17.65
N SER A 299 8.46 -14.43 17.99
CA SER A 299 9.84 -14.79 18.32
C SER A 299 10.79 -14.77 17.12
N SER A 300 10.26 -14.74 15.89
CA SER A 300 11.07 -14.66 14.68
C SER A 300 11.32 -13.21 14.30
N LYS A 301 12.54 -12.71 14.54
CA LYS A 301 12.99 -11.34 14.20
C LYS A 301 12.95 -11.01 12.69
N CYS A 302 12.62 -11.99 11.86
CA CYS A 302 12.75 -11.97 10.41
C CYS A 302 11.38 -11.72 9.76
N GLY A 303 11.30 -10.68 8.92
CA GLY A 303 10.08 -10.34 8.18
C GLY A 303 9.76 -11.34 7.06
N LEU A 304 8.53 -11.27 6.55
CA LEU A 304 8.13 -11.91 5.29
C LEU A 304 7.89 -10.85 4.24
N PHE A 305 8.25 -11.18 3.00
CA PHE A 305 7.93 -10.35 1.85
C PHE A 305 7.44 -11.21 0.69
N ALA A 306 6.56 -10.63 -0.12
CA ALA A 306 6.01 -11.26 -1.29
C ALA A 306 6.38 -10.49 -2.56
N LEU A 307 6.46 -11.23 -3.65
CA LEU A 307 6.75 -10.74 -4.98
C LEU A 307 5.63 -11.20 -5.92
N CYS A 308 5.19 -10.32 -6.82
CA CYS A 308 4.36 -10.70 -7.94
C CYS A 308 4.89 -10.13 -9.24
N THR A 309 4.73 -10.87 -10.33
CA THR A 309 5.12 -10.44 -11.67
C THR A 309 3.90 -10.25 -12.56
N LEU A 310 4.04 -9.40 -13.58
CA LEU A 310 2.98 -9.17 -14.55
C LEU A 310 2.60 -10.41 -15.37
N ASP A 311 3.47 -11.41 -15.47
CA ASP A 311 3.16 -12.69 -16.11
C ASP A 311 2.51 -13.71 -15.16
N GLY A 312 2.16 -13.33 -13.93
CA GLY A 312 1.36 -14.15 -13.01
C GLY A 312 2.15 -15.04 -12.07
N THR A 313 3.46 -14.85 -11.89
CA THR A 313 4.19 -15.50 -10.79
C THR A 313 3.94 -14.76 -9.48
N LEU A 314 3.64 -15.52 -8.42
CA LEU A 314 3.62 -15.09 -7.03
C LEU A 314 4.64 -15.89 -6.22
N LYS A 315 5.39 -15.21 -5.36
CA LYS A 315 6.34 -15.84 -4.42
C LYS A 315 6.20 -15.21 -3.04
N LEU A 316 6.31 -16.04 -2.00
CA LEU A 316 6.50 -15.60 -0.63
C LEU A 316 7.89 -16.04 -0.17
N MET A 317 8.62 -15.09 0.41
CA MET A 317 10.00 -15.24 0.83
C MET A 317 10.14 -14.83 2.31
N ASP A 318 11.10 -15.44 3.00
CA ASP A 318 11.57 -14.98 4.30
C ASP A 318 12.79 -14.06 4.13
N SER A 319 13.11 -13.24 5.14
CA SER A 319 14.23 -12.26 5.03
C SER A 319 15.62 -12.90 4.96
N SER A 320 15.73 -14.21 5.22
CA SER A 320 16.93 -15.00 4.91
C SER A 320 16.99 -15.45 3.43
N GLU A 321 16.22 -14.79 2.55
CA GLU A 321 16.11 -15.04 1.11
C GLU A 321 15.60 -16.45 0.75
N GLN A 322 14.96 -17.13 1.69
CA GLN A 322 14.42 -18.47 1.48
C GLN A 322 13.02 -18.40 0.85
N LEU A 323 12.81 -19.17 -0.21
CA LEU A 323 11.51 -19.32 -0.85
C LEU A 323 10.61 -20.22 -0.01
N LEU A 324 9.51 -19.66 0.51
CA LEU A 324 8.50 -20.41 1.25
C LEU A 324 7.52 -21.12 0.31
N TRP A 325 6.98 -20.37 -0.65
CA TRP A 325 6.16 -20.94 -1.71
C TRP A 325 6.18 -20.11 -2.98
N SER A 326 5.86 -20.76 -4.10
CA SER A 326 5.62 -20.11 -5.39
C SER A 326 4.34 -20.63 -6.04
N VAL A 327 3.55 -19.71 -6.59
CA VAL A 327 2.30 -19.98 -7.30
C VAL A 327 2.35 -19.28 -8.65
N GLN A 328 1.94 -19.97 -9.71
CA GLN A 328 1.75 -19.38 -11.03
C GLN A 328 0.25 -19.31 -11.32
N VAL A 329 -0.20 -18.16 -11.80
CA VAL A 329 -1.56 -17.94 -12.29
C VAL A 329 -1.52 -17.53 -13.75
N ASP A 330 -2.64 -17.71 -14.44
CA ASP A 330 -2.79 -17.42 -15.88
C ASP A 330 -3.34 -15.99 -16.13
N HIS A 331 -3.12 -15.06 -15.21
CA HIS A 331 -3.61 -13.68 -15.28
C HIS A 331 -2.48 -12.68 -15.03
N GLN A 332 -2.63 -11.49 -15.61
CA GLN A 332 -1.62 -10.44 -15.50
C GLN A 332 -1.77 -9.67 -14.18
N LEU A 333 -0.90 -9.99 -13.22
CA LEU A 333 -0.93 -9.39 -11.89
C LEU A 333 -0.19 -8.05 -11.88
N PHE A 334 -0.86 -7.00 -11.44
CA PHE A 334 -0.31 -5.65 -11.48
C PHE A 334 -0.31 -4.93 -10.13
N ALA A 335 -0.95 -5.52 -9.12
CA ALA A 335 -0.99 -4.94 -7.79
C ALA A 335 -0.83 -6.06 -6.76
N LEU A 336 -0.04 -5.77 -5.73
CA LEU A 336 0.25 -6.67 -4.63
C LEU A 336 0.04 -5.91 -3.33
N GLN A 337 -0.77 -6.50 -2.45
CA GLN A 337 -1.13 -5.95 -1.15
C GLN A 337 -1.08 -7.08 -0.11
N LYS A 338 -1.16 -6.71 1.16
CA LYS A 338 -1.25 -7.63 2.28
C LYS A 338 -2.47 -7.28 3.12
N LEU A 339 -3.19 -8.29 3.58
CA LEU A 339 -4.43 -8.09 4.32
C LEU A 339 -4.73 -9.32 5.17
N ASP A 340 -4.95 -9.13 6.47
CA ASP A 340 -5.51 -10.18 7.33
C ASP A 340 -7.02 -10.32 7.06
N VAL A 341 -7.37 -11.32 6.24
CA VAL A 341 -8.76 -11.65 5.92
C VAL A 341 -9.34 -12.68 6.90
N THR A 342 -8.53 -13.38 7.69
CA THR A 342 -9.03 -14.39 8.65
C THR A 342 -9.27 -13.83 10.06
N GLY A 343 -8.67 -12.69 10.37
CA GLY A 343 -8.69 -12.07 11.69
C GLY A 343 -7.82 -12.79 12.72
N ASP A 344 -6.85 -13.61 12.28
CA ASP A 344 -5.96 -14.36 13.17
C ASP A 344 -4.62 -13.64 13.43
N GLY A 345 -4.44 -12.44 12.85
CA GLY A 345 -3.24 -11.62 12.94
C GLY A 345 -2.17 -11.96 11.90
N ARG A 346 -2.35 -13.01 11.10
CA ARG A 346 -1.50 -13.32 9.95
C ARG A 346 -2.07 -12.64 8.72
N GLU A 347 -1.22 -11.91 8.01
CA GLU A 347 -1.65 -11.20 6.80
C GLU A 347 -1.52 -12.09 5.57
N GLU A 348 -2.61 -12.31 4.85
CA GLU A 348 -2.55 -12.98 3.57
C GLU A 348 -2.02 -12.05 2.46
N VAL A 349 -1.38 -12.65 1.44
CA VAL A 349 -0.93 -11.96 0.23
C VAL A 349 -2.10 -11.81 -0.71
N VAL A 350 -2.42 -10.57 -1.08
CA VAL A 350 -3.51 -10.23 -1.99
C VAL A 350 -2.96 -9.69 -3.30
N ALA A 351 -3.17 -10.40 -4.40
CA ALA A 351 -2.73 -10.00 -5.73
C ALA A 351 -3.93 -9.77 -6.66
N CYS A 352 -3.95 -8.64 -7.36
CA CYS A 352 -5.03 -8.27 -8.28
C CYS A 352 -4.53 -8.24 -9.73
N ALA A 353 -5.37 -8.73 -10.64
CA ALA A 353 -5.18 -8.70 -12.08
C ALA A 353 -6.03 -7.61 -12.75
N TRP A 354 -5.64 -7.20 -13.95
CA TRP A 354 -6.35 -6.16 -14.72
C TRP A 354 -7.80 -6.49 -15.07
N ASP A 355 -8.14 -7.77 -15.16
CA ASP A 355 -9.47 -8.27 -15.49
C ASP A 355 -10.37 -8.48 -14.26
N GLY A 356 -9.96 -7.98 -13.09
CA GLY A 356 -10.71 -8.08 -11.84
C GLY A 356 -10.49 -9.38 -11.06
N GLN A 357 -9.68 -10.32 -11.55
CA GLN A 357 -9.32 -11.49 -10.76
C GLN A 357 -8.42 -11.11 -9.58
N THR A 358 -8.85 -11.45 -8.38
CA THR A 358 -8.11 -11.20 -7.13
C THR A 358 -7.78 -12.52 -6.46
N TYR A 359 -6.52 -12.74 -6.17
CA TYR A 359 -5.99 -13.91 -5.48
C TYR A 359 -5.61 -13.54 -4.07
N ILE A 360 -6.06 -14.32 -3.09
CA ILE A 360 -5.69 -14.21 -1.68
C ILE A 360 -4.99 -15.51 -1.33
N ILE A 361 -3.76 -15.42 -0.82
CA ILE A 361 -2.89 -16.57 -0.56
C ILE A 361 -2.35 -16.47 0.86
N ASP A 362 -2.57 -17.52 1.65
CA ASP A 362 -2.02 -17.62 3.00
C ASP A 362 -0.55 -18.13 3.00
N HIS A 363 0.04 -18.18 4.19
CA HIS A 363 1.40 -18.67 4.41
C HIS A 363 1.54 -20.17 4.06
N ASN A 364 0.45 -20.92 4.09
CA ASN A 364 0.37 -22.34 3.76
C ASN A 364 0.14 -22.61 2.26
N ARG A 365 0.15 -21.57 1.41
CA ARG A 365 -0.09 -21.65 -0.05
C ARG A 365 -1.55 -22.05 -0.40
N THR A 366 -2.48 -21.88 0.52
CA THR A 366 -3.92 -21.99 0.23
C THR A 366 -4.36 -20.79 -0.57
N VAL A 367 -4.91 -21.04 -1.76
CA VAL A 367 -5.35 -19.97 -2.66
C VAL A 367 -6.86 -19.87 -2.72
N VAL A 368 -7.33 -18.66 -2.47
CA VAL A 368 -8.71 -18.25 -2.61
C VAL A 368 -8.81 -17.15 -3.67
N ARG A 369 -9.87 -17.16 -4.47
CA ARG A 369 -10.06 -16.24 -5.59
C ARG A 369 -11.38 -15.50 -5.48
N PHE A 370 -11.36 -14.21 -5.79
CA PHE A 370 -12.53 -13.38 -5.91
C PHE A 370 -12.52 -12.70 -7.30
N GLN A 371 -13.67 -12.70 -7.98
CA GLN A 371 -13.85 -12.02 -9.26
C GLN A 371 -14.57 -10.69 -9.01
N PHE A 372 -13.93 -9.60 -9.41
CA PHE A 372 -14.58 -8.31 -9.60
C PHE A 372 -15.04 -8.18 -11.06
N ASP A 373 -16.26 -7.73 -11.30
CA ASP A 373 -16.93 -7.83 -12.62
C ASP A 373 -16.46 -6.79 -13.66
N GLU A 374 -15.53 -5.91 -13.32
CA GLU A 374 -15.04 -4.86 -14.22
C GLU A 374 -13.50 -4.87 -14.28
N ASN A 375 -12.93 -4.26 -15.33
CA ASN A 375 -11.49 -4.06 -15.42
C ASN A 375 -11.02 -3.07 -14.35
N VAL A 376 -9.83 -3.33 -13.80
CA VAL A 376 -9.29 -2.58 -12.67
C VAL A 376 -8.19 -1.64 -13.14
N ASN A 377 -8.38 -0.33 -12.93
CA ASN A 377 -7.37 0.69 -13.18
C ASN A 377 -6.34 0.75 -12.05
N ALA A 378 -6.81 0.69 -10.81
CA ALA A 378 -5.97 0.65 -9.62
C ALA A 378 -6.62 -0.17 -8.52
N PHE A 379 -5.78 -0.74 -7.66
CA PHE A 379 -6.20 -1.64 -6.60
C PHE A 379 -5.45 -1.31 -5.32
N CYS A 380 -6.19 -1.23 -4.21
CA CYS A 380 -5.65 -1.08 -2.87
C CYS A 380 -6.38 -2.04 -1.94
N ALA A 381 -5.69 -2.56 -0.94
CA ALA A 381 -6.28 -3.38 0.11
C ALA A 381 -5.67 -2.96 1.44
N GLY A 382 -6.48 -3.01 2.50
CA GLY A 382 -6.07 -2.55 3.81
C GLY A 382 -7.26 -2.37 4.73
N GLN A 383 -7.01 -1.73 5.87
CA GLN A 383 -8.06 -1.38 6.82
C GLN A 383 -8.72 -0.07 6.39
N TYR A 384 -10.05 -0.04 6.30
CA TYR A 384 -10.84 1.16 5.99
C TYR A 384 -12.06 1.24 6.90
N THR A 385 -12.39 2.45 7.34
CA THR A 385 -13.60 2.69 8.13
C THR A 385 -14.78 3.02 7.23
N CYS A 386 -15.73 2.10 7.18
CA CYS A 386 -16.98 2.25 6.45
C CYS A 386 -18.14 2.46 7.46
N LYS A 387 -19.25 1.71 7.33
CA LYS A 387 -20.49 1.90 8.10
C LYS A 387 -20.40 1.68 9.61
N GLU A 388 -19.44 0.91 10.11
CA GLU A 388 -19.40 0.46 11.51
C GLU A 388 -18.57 1.36 12.44
N GLY A 389 -18.04 2.48 11.92
CA GLY A 389 -17.16 3.36 12.70
C GLY A 389 -15.92 2.63 13.24
N LYS A 390 -15.52 1.56 12.54
CA LYS A 390 -14.36 0.73 12.87
C LYS A 390 -13.64 0.36 11.60
N ASN A 391 -12.32 0.34 11.71
CA ASN A 391 -11.43 -0.21 10.69
C ASN A 391 -11.77 -1.69 10.44
N SER A 392 -12.05 -2.00 9.18
CA SER A 392 -12.32 -3.36 8.73
C SER A 392 -11.49 -3.68 7.49
N PRO A 393 -11.13 -4.96 7.26
CA PRO A 393 -10.37 -5.35 6.08
C PRO A 393 -11.23 -5.11 4.83
N CYS A 394 -10.66 -4.41 3.87
CA CYS A 394 -11.35 -3.94 2.68
C CYS A 394 -10.52 -4.17 1.41
N LEU A 395 -11.23 -4.40 0.31
CA LEU A 395 -10.68 -4.42 -1.04
C LEU A 395 -11.25 -3.24 -1.81
N VAL A 396 -10.38 -2.40 -2.35
CA VAL A 396 -10.75 -1.17 -3.06
C VAL A 396 -10.36 -1.32 -4.53
N TYR A 397 -11.38 -1.30 -5.40
CA TYR A 397 -11.23 -1.40 -6.84
C TYR A 397 -11.58 -0.07 -7.48
N VAL A 398 -10.63 0.51 -8.22
CA VAL A 398 -10.89 1.67 -9.07
C VAL A 398 -11.18 1.15 -10.46
N SER A 399 -12.41 1.38 -10.94
CA SER A 399 -12.82 0.99 -12.29
C SER A 399 -12.52 2.10 -13.31
N PHE A 400 -12.40 1.71 -14.59
CA PHE A 400 -12.40 2.64 -15.72
C PHE A 400 -13.75 3.34 -15.94
N ASN A 401 -14.83 2.88 -15.30
CA ASN A 401 -16.17 3.47 -15.37
C ASN A 401 -16.40 4.63 -14.40
N HIS A 402 -15.34 5.33 -13.99
CA HIS A 402 -15.41 6.52 -13.11
C HIS A 402 -16.07 6.22 -11.74
N LYS A 403 -15.78 5.04 -11.19
CA LYS A 403 -16.29 4.58 -9.90
C LYS A 403 -15.23 3.86 -9.11
N ILE A 404 -15.29 4.02 -7.80
CA ILE A 404 -14.49 3.24 -6.86
C ILE A 404 -15.44 2.32 -6.10
N TYR A 405 -15.13 1.03 -6.09
CA TYR A 405 -15.86 0.03 -5.34
C TYR A 405 -15.07 -0.41 -4.12
N VAL A 406 -15.66 -0.19 -2.94
CA VAL A 406 -15.09 -0.64 -1.66
C VAL A 406 -15.89 -1.86 -1.20
N TYR A 407 -15.28 -3.04 -1.32
CA TYR A 407 -15.79 -4.23 -0.66
C TYR A 407 -15.31 -4.19 0.79
N TRP A 408 -16.25 -4.03 1.71
CA TRP A 408 -15.95 -3.89 3.13
C TRP A 408 -16.28 -5.19 3.87
N LYS A 409 -15.65 -5.40 5.04
CA LYS A 409 -15.71 -6.67 5.79
C LYS A 409 -15.30 -7.88 4.95
N VAL A 410 -14.17 -7.77 4.29
CA VAL A 410 -13.53 -8.87 3.57
C VAL A 410 -12.94 -9.80 4.61
N LYS A 411 -13.80 -10.66 5.17
CA LYS A 411 -13.46 -11.62 6.22
C LYS A 411 -13.82 -13.04 5.79
N LEU A 412 -12.95 -13.98 6.15
CA LEU A 412 -13.11 -15.40 5.91
C LEU A 412 -12.92 -16.13 7.24
N GLU A 413 -13.80 -17.06 7.57
CA GLU A 413 -13.61 -17.88 8.77
C GLU A 413 -12.33 -18.74 8.65
N ARG A 414 -12.05 -19.22 7.43
CA ARG A 414 -10.88 -20.03 7.09
C ARG A 414 -10.53 -19.86 5.61
N MET A 415 -9.24 -19.89 5.30
CA MET A 415 -8.72 -19.98 3.93
C MET A 415 -8.94 -21.38 3.35
N GLU A 416 -8.59 -22.41 4.12
CA GLU A 416 -8.74 -23.80 3.70
C GLU A 416 -10.20 -24.21 3.51
N SER A 417 -10.44 -25.02 2.49
CA SER A 417 -11.74 -25.67 2.32
C SER A 417 -11.80 -26.87 3.27
N THR A 418 -12.69 -26.81 4.26
CA THR A 418 -12.92 -27.91 5.19
C THR A 418 -14.18 -28.67 4.80
N ASN A 419 -14.34 -29.87 5.34
CA ASN A 419 -15.62 -30.56 5.34
C ASN A 419 -16.17 -30.58 6.76
N LEU A 420 -17.48 -30.80 6.90
CA LEU A 420 -18.14 -30.82 8.20
C LEU A 420 -17.49 -31.79 9.18
N LEU A 421 -17.03 -32.95 8.71
CA LEU A 421 -16.40 -33.96 9.56
C LEU A 421 -15.11 -33.43 10.20
N ARG A 422 -14.23 -32.80 9.42
CA ARG A 422 -13.00 -32.19 9.95
C ARG A 422 -13.31 -31.11 10.99
N VAL A 423 -14.32 -30.28 10.74
CA VAL A 423 -14.75 -29.24 11.69
C VAL A 423 -15.30 -29.85 12.98
N LEU A 424 -16.01 -30.97 12.87
CA LEU A 424 -16.53 -31.69 14.03
C LEU A 424 -15.42 -32.41 14.80
N GLU A 425 -14.45 -33.01 14.11
CA GLU A 425 -13.29 -33.69 14.71
C GLU A 425 -12.41 -32.77 15.56
N GLU A 426 -12.32 -31.49 15.18
CA GLU A 426 -11.64 -30.45 15.97
C GLU A 426 -12.35 -30.16 17.30
N LYS A 427 -13.64 -30.48 17.42
CA LYS A 427 -14.39 -30.28 18.68
C LYS A 427 -14.16 -31.46 19.62
N PRO A 428 -13.60 -31.26 20.83
CA PRO A 428 -13.31 -32.34 21.76
C PRO A 428 -14.56 -33.12 22.19
N GLU A 429 -15.73 -32.45 22.24
CA GLU A 429 -17.01 -33.08 22.54
C GLU A 429 -17.47 -34.07 21.46
N PHE A 430 -17.09 -33.89 20.20
CA PHE A 430 -17.63 -34.69 19.10
C PHE A 430 -17.27 -36.17 19.26
N LYS A 431 -16.00 -36.47 19.56
CA LYS A 431 -15.54 -37.84 19.83
C LYS A 431 -16.25 -38.45 21.04
N SER A 432 -16.53 -37.66 22.08
CA SER A 432 -17.25 -38.15 23.25
C SER A 432 -18.72 -38.48 22.96
N ARG A 433 -19.38 -37.67 22.12
CA ARG A 433 -20.79 -37.87 21.72
C ARG A 433 -20.95 -39.03 20.74
N LEU A 434 -20.00 -39.24 19.84
CA LEU A 434 -20.00 -40.42 18.94
C LEU A 434 -19.98 -41.73 19.76
N LYS A 435 -19.11 -41.80 20.78
CA LYS A 435 -19.04 -42.95 21.69
C LYS A 435 -20.35 -43.15 22.46
N LEU A 436 -20.98 -42.08 22.95
CA LEU A 436 -22.27 -42.14 23.65
C LEU A 436 -23.38 -42.71 22.74
N LEU A 437 -23.36 -42.37 21.46
CA LEU A 437 -24.32 -42.84 20.46
C LEU A 437 -23.98 -44.23 19.90
N GLY A 438 -22.93 -44.88 20.41
CA GLY A 438 -22.50 -46.21 19.98
C GLY A 438 -21.89 -46.25 18.58
N VAL A 439 -21.42 -45.11 18.06
CA VAL A 439 -20.76 -45.02 16.75
C VAL A 439 -19.25 -45.05 16.95
N ASP A 440 -18.59 -45.96 16.24
CA ASP A 440 -17.12 -46.05 16.24
C ASP A 440 -16.53 -44.78 15.60
N THR A 441 -15.61 -44.13 16.31
CA THR A 441 -14.93 -42.92 15.84
C THR A 441 -13.97 -43.21 14.68
N GLU A 442 -13.51 -44.45 14.55
CA GLU A 442 -12.59 -44.88 13.49
C GLU A 442 -13.34 -45.38 12.24
N ASP A 443 -14.68 -45.46 12.26
CA ASP A 443 -15.50 -45.79 11.09
C ASP A 443 -16.09 -44.52 10.43
N PRO A 444 -15.42 -43.98 9.39
CA PRO A 444 -15.89 -42.78 8.71
C PRO A 444 -17.19 -42.97 7.94
N ALA A 445 -17.63 -44.21 7.66
CA ALA A 445 -18.92 -44.46 7.00
C ALA A 445 -20.07 -44.37 8.01
N ALA A 446 -19.92 -44.96 9.20
CA ALA A 446 -20.91 -44.85 10.28
C ALA A 446 -21.07 -43.41 10.77
N VAL A 447 -19.97 -42.68 10.94
CA VAL A 447 -20.00 -41.25 11.31
C VAL A 447 -20.72 -40.42 10.24
N ARG A 448 -20.44 -40.64 8.95
CA ARG A 448 -21.15 -39.97 7.85
C ARG A 448 -22.64 -40.26 7.83
N SER A 449 -23.02 -41.52 8.05
CA SER A 449 -24.44 -41.94 8.09
C SER A 449 -25.17 -41.26 9.25
N LEU A 450 -24.57 -41.22 10.44
CA LEU A 450 -25.13 -40.53 11.60
C LEU A 450 -25.30 -39.03 11.32
N VAL A 451 -24.26 -38.35 10.83
CA VAL A 451 -24.31 -36.92 10.51
C VAL A 451 -25.36 -36.62 9.45
N ALA A 452 -25.47 -37.46 8.42
CA ALA A 452 -26.50 -37.32 7.39
C ALA A 452 -27.92 -37.52 7.95
N ASN A 453 -28.11 -38.51 8.82
CA ASN A 453 -29.38 -38.71 9.50
C ASN A 453 -29.77 -37.48 10.34
N VAL A 454 -28.85 -36.94 11.15
CA VAL A 454 -29.13 -35.77 12.00
C VAL A 454 -29.44 -34.51 11.18
N LEU A 455 -28.70 -34.26 10.10
CA LEU A 455 -28.88 -33.04 9.31
C LEU A 455 -30.10 -33.07 8.39
N TYR A 456 -30.48 -34.25 7.89
CA TYR A 456 -31.44 -34.34 6.79
C TYR A 456 -32.71 -35.15 7.10
N LYS A 457 -32.77 -35.95 8.18
CA LYS A 457 -34.00 -36.74 8.46
C LYS A 457 -35.09 -35.98 9.21
N ASP A 458 -34.78 -34.95 9.99
CA ASP A 458 -35.78 -34.24 10.82
C ASP A 458 -36.65 -33.22 10.04
N SER A 459 -36.70 -33.32 8.71
CA SER A 459 -37.53 -32.46 7.85
C SER A 459 -38.80 -33.16 7.30
N GLN A 460 -39.08 -34.40 7.71
CA GLN A 460 -40.19 -35.22 7.16
C GLN A 460 -41.29 -35.61 8.16
N THR A 461 -41.43 -34.90 9.28
CA THR A 461 -42.61 -34.97 10.16
C THR A 461 -43.22 -33.59 10.28
#